data_AF-A0A1F1A3W8-F1
#
_entry.id   AF-A0A1F1A3W8-F1
#
_cell.length_a   1.000
_cell.length_b   1.000
_cell.length_c   1.000
_cell.angle_alpha   90.00
_cell.angle_beta   90.00
_cell.angle_gamma   90.00
#
_symmetry.space_group_name_H-M   'P 1'
#
loop_
_entity.id
_entity.type
_entity.pdbx_description
1 polymer ?
#
loop_
_entity_poly.entity_id
_entity_poly.type
_entity_poly.pdbx_seq_one_letter_code
_entity_poly.pdbx_strand_id
1 'polypeptide(L)'
;MYGGSQEYSAAEYYKRALDIELTSALLNHQINIKDIKDSNYQITRSTDSLINKKLLEEKQPPEFEGRYSIKDSQFSKVRITYNKEFLPTKIEWYYKGEEGLKWYTWRTYSYPFKNKSDFDKKLDEEIENIKEIQEENEGD
;
A
#
# COMPACT_ATOMS: atom_id res chain seq x y z
N MET A 1 16.31 9.15 -3.38
CA MET A 1 15.68 9.26 -4.70
C MET A 1 15.95 7.97 -5.46
N TYR A 2 14.91 7.19 -5.80
CA TYR A 2 15.06 5.92 -6.52
C TYR A 2 15.28 6.17 -8.03
N GLY A 3 16.42 6.77 -8.37
CA GLY A 3 16.94 6.88 -9.73
C GLY A 3 17.81 5.67 -10.06
N GLY A 4 17.18 4.49 -10.18
CA GLY A 4 17.82 3.27 -10.66
C GLY A 4 17.41 3.02 -12.10
N SER A 5 18.37 3.13 -13.02
CA SER A 5 18.25 2.89 -14.45
C SER A 5 17.87 1.43 -14.78
N GLN A 6 16.58 1.12 -14.67
CA GLN A 6 15.97 0.03 -15.44
C GLN A 6 14.92 0.66 -16.35
N GLU A 7 14.99 0.35 -17.65
CA GLU A 7 14.07 0.77 -18.71
C GLU A 7 12.69 0.12 -18.50
N TYR A 8 12.01 0.44 -17.40
CA TYR A 8 10.61 0.10 -17.27
C TYR A 8 9.81 1.03 -18.17
N SER A 9 8.99 0.45 -19.04
CA SER A 9 7.94 1.21 -19.71
C SER A 9 7.03 1.87 -18.67
N ALA A 10 6.37 2.97 -19.04
CA ALA A 10 5.43 3.66 -18.16
C ALA A 10 4.35 2.71 -17.58
N ALA A 11 3.92 1.72 -18.37
CA ALA A 11 2.97 0.70 -17.94
C ALA A 11 3.54 -0.24 -16.87
N GLU A 12 4.79 -0.69 -17.03
CA GLU A 12 5.47 -1.53 -16.04
C GLU A 12 5.74 -0.76 -14.75
N TYR A 13 6.16 0.50 -14.87
CA TYR A 13 6.36 1.36 -13.71
C TYR A 13 5.05 1.57 -12.95
N TYR A 14 3.96 1.89 -13.66
CA TYR A 14 2.64 2.04 -13.05
C TYR A 14 2.17 0.76 -12.34
N LYS A 15 2.31 -0.40 -12.99
CA LYS A 15 1.93 -1.69 -12.39
C LYS A 15 2.75 -1.97 -11.12
N ARG A 16 4.05 -1.71 -11.16
CA ARG A 16 4.93 -1.89 -10.00
C ARG A 16 4.57 -0.94 -8.87
N ALA A 17 4.26 0.32 -9.17
CA ALA A 17 3.78 1.29 -8.19
C ALA A 17 2.46 0.81 -7.56
N LEU A 18 1.51 0.28 -8.34
CA LEU A 18 0.29 -0.31 -7.80
C LEU A 18 0.57 -1.48 -6.86
N ASP A 19 1.44 -2.41 -7.25
CA ASP A 19 1.80 -3.58 -6.44
C ASP A 19 2.55 -3.19 -5.15
N ILE A 20 3.26 -2.06 -5.13
CA ILE A 20 3.92 -1.52 -3.94
C ILE A 20 2.93 -0.74 -3.05
N GLU A 21 2.07 0.09 -3.64
CA GLU A 21 1.22 1.03 -2.91
C GLU A 21 -0.08 0.40 -2.40
N LEU A 22 -0.74 -0.41 -3.24
CA LEU A 22 -2.00 -1.08 -2.91
C LEU A 22 -1.80 -2.52 -2.49
N THR A 23 -0.71 -3.16 -2.95
CA THR A 23 -0.28 -4.48 -2.49
C THR A 23 -1.20 -5.59 -2.96
N SER A 24 -0.65 -6.78 -3.21
CA SER A 24 -1.44 -7.93 -3.64
C SER A 24 -2.55 -8.30 -2.63
N ALA A 25 -2.35 -8.01 -1.34
CA ALA A 25 -3.34 -8.26 -0.30
C ALA A 25 -4.68 -7.54 -0.56
N LEU A 26 -4.65 -6.35 -1.19
CA LEU A 26 -5.85 -5.63 -1.59
C LEU A 26 -6.26 -5.96 -3.03
N LEU A 27 -5.29 -6.15 -3.94
CA LEU A 27 -5.56 -6.29 -5.37
C LEU A 27 -6.02 -7.69 -5.79
N ASN A 28 -5.50 -8.74 -5.16
CA ASN A 28 -5.72 -10.13 -5.59
C ASN A 28 -6.87 -10.84 -4.88
N HIS A 29 -7.54 -10.19 -3.93
CA HIS A 29 -8.59 -10.82 -3.15
C HIS A 29 -9.92 -10.10 -3.34
N GLN A 30 -10.93 -10.83 -3.85
CA GLN A 30 -12.30 -10.35 -3.86
C GLN A 30 -12.84 -10.41 -2.43
N ILE A 31 -12.78 -9.27 -1.74
CA ILE A 31 -13.36 -9.12 -0.41
C ILE A 31 -14.79 -8.62 -0.59
N ASN A 32 -15.76 -9.40 -0.10
CA ASN A 32 -17.16 -9.03 -0.17
C ASN A 32 -17.51 -8.04 0.95
N ILE A 33 -18.33 -7.03 0.64
CA ILE A 33 -18.90 -6.09 1.62
C ILE A 33 -19.60 -6.83 2.77
N LYS A 34 -20.27 -7.96 2.49
CA LYS A 34 -20.91 -8.78 3.53
C LYS A 34 -19.87 -9.31 4.53
N ASP A 35 -18.76 -9.84 4.05
CA ASP A 35 -17.69 -10.36 4.91
C ASP A 35 -17.06 -9.23 5.74
N ILE A 36 -16.94 -8.02 5.19
CA ILE A 36 -16.47 -6.84 5.93
C ILE A 36 -17.43 -6.52 7.08
N LYS A 37 -18.75 -6.51 6.83
CA LYS A 37 -19.74 -6.24 7.88
C LYS A 37 -19.75 -7.31 8.96
N ASP A 38 -19.80 -8.58 8.55
CA ASP A 38 -19.89 -9.73 9.46
C ASP A 38 -18.62 -9.88 10.33
N SER A 39 -17.48 -9.34 9.87
CA SER A 39 -16.21 -9.32 10.61
C SER A 39 -15.97 -8.05 11.43
N ASN A 40 -17.00 -7.22 11.64
CA ASN A 40 -16.89 -5.92 12.32
C ASN A 40 -15.80 -5.02 11.70
N TYR A 41 -15.80 -4.93 10.37
CA TYR A 41 -14.88 -4.12 9.56
C TYR A 41 -13.41 -4.51 9.68
N GLN A 42 -13.09 -5.73 10.14
CA GLN A 42 -11.72 -6.23 10.25
C GLN A 42 -11.60 -7.66 9.71
N ILE A 43 -11.00 -7.79 8.53
CA ILE A 43 -10.79 -9.10 7.93
C ILE A 43 -9.38 -9.58 8.27
N THR A 44 -9.30 -10.75 8.90
CA THR A 44 -8.05 -11.46 9.15
C THR A 44 -7.95 -12.68 8.24
N ARG A 45 -6.79 -12.86 7.59
CA ARG A 45 -6.49 -14.00 6.72
C ARG A 45 -5.07 -14.51 6.97
N SER A 46 -4.83 -15.76 6.60
CA SER A 46 -3.47 -16.28 6.56
C SER A 46 -2.70 -15.59 5.43
N THR A 47 -1.42 -15.38 5.66
CA THR A 47 -0.56 -14.73 4.67
C THR A 47 -0.55 -15.47 3.33
N ASP A 48 -0.48 -16.80 3.35
CA ASP A 48 -0.44 -17.65 2.14
C ASP A 48 -1.64 -17.44 1.21
N SER A 49 -2.78 -17.00 1.76
CA SER A 49 -4.00 -16.75 0.97
C SER A 49 -3.99 -15.41 0.22
N LEU A 50 -3.08 -14.50 0.60
CA LEU A 50 -2.99 -13.14 0.06
C LEU A 50 -1.77 -12.94 -0.84
N ILE A 51 -0.71 -13.72 -0.64
CA ILE A 51 0.55 -13.57 -1.37
C ILE A 51 0.38 -13.88 -2.86
N ASN A 52 0.87 -12.97 -3.72
CA ASN A 52 1.00 -13.25 -5.13
C ASN A 52 2.27 -14.05 -5.41
N LYS A 53 2.13 -15.37 -5.59
CA LYS A 53 3.28 -16.25 -5.85
C LYS A 53 4.08 -15.85 -7.08
N LYS A 54 3.45 -15.24 -8.09
CA LYS A 54 4.15 -14.79 -9.30
C LYS A 54 5.12 -13.64 -9.02
N LEU A 55 4.80 -12.78 -8.07
CA LEU A 55 5.64 -11.64 -7.71
C LEU A 55 6.86 -12.06 -6.88
N LEU A 56 6.82 -13.22 -6.22
CA LEU A 56 7.98 -13.77 -5.48
C LEU A 56 9.16 -14.11 -6.40
N GLU A 57 8.90 -14.41 -7.66
CA GLU A 57 9.91 -14.78 -8.67
C GLU A 57 10.56 -13.54 -9.31
N GLU A 58 10.05 -12.34 -9.04
CA GLU A 58 10.64 -11.11 -9.56
C GLU A 58 12.02 -10.84 -8.95
N LYS A 59 12.92 -10.27 -9.76
CA LYS A 59 14.26 -9.87 -9.30
C LYS A 59 14.23 -8.96 -8.07
N GLN A 60 13.20 -8.11 -7.98
CA GLN A 60 12.86 -7.34 -6.79
C GLN A 60 11.35 -7.44 -6.58
N PRO A 61 10.88 -8.33 -5.70
CA PRO A 61 9.47 -8.38 -5.34
C PRO A 61 9.04 -7.08 -4.62
N PRO A 62 7.76 -6.69 -4.70
CA PRO A 62 7.18 -5.68 -3.83
C PRO A 62 7.38 -6.04 -2.35
N GLU A 63 7.29 -5.04 -1.45
CA GLU A 63 7.62 -5.26 -0.03
C GLU A 63 6.79 -6.38 0.60
N PHE A 64 5.51 -6.51 0.26
CA PHE A 64 4.63 -7.52 0.84
C PHE A 64 5.12 -8.96 0.55
N GLU A 65 5.40 -9.28 -0.72
CA GLU A 65 5.97 -10.55 -1.14
C GLU A 65 7.43 -10.74 -0.69
N GLY A 66 8.22 -9.68 -0.76
CA GLY A 66 9.61 -9.70 -0.33
C GLY A 66 9.75 -10.04 1.15
N ARG A 67 8.93 -9.42 2.01
CA ARG A 67 8.91 -9.68 3.46
C ARG A 67 8.45 -11.09 3.79
N TYR A 68 7.43 -11.59 3.10
CA TYR A 68 6.95 -12.96 3.28
C TYR A 68 8.03 -14.01 2.97
N SER A 69 8.92 -13.72 2.01
CA SER A 69 10.01 -14.62 1.61
C SER A 69 11.15 -14.71 2.62
N ILE A 70 11.25 -13.75 3.55
CA ILE A 70 12.31 -13.69 4.56
C ILE A 70 11.86 -14.46 5.80
N LYS A 71 12.54 -15.58 6.12
CA LYS A 71 12.20 -16.45 7.26
C LYS A 71 12.02 -15.70 8.59
N ASP A 72 12.91 -14.75 8.88
CA ASP A 72 12.91 -14.03 10.17
C ASP A 72 11.90 -12.87 10.23
N SER A 73 11.32 -12.47 9.09
CA SER A 73 10.29 -11.44 8.99
C SER A 73 8.96 -12.00 8.47
N GLN A 74 8.85 -13.32 8.42
CA GLN A 74 7.67 -13.98 7.89
C GLN A 74 6.49 -13.73 8.83
N PHE A 75 5.47 -13.06 8.29
CA PHE A 75 4.22 -12.84 8.98
C PHE A 75 3.26 -13.98 8.68
N SER A 76 2.53 -14.41 9.71
CA SER A 76 1.64 -15.58 9.65
C SER A 76 0.19 -15.21 9.34
N LYS A 77 -0.22 -13.99 9.68
CA LYS A 77 -1.55 -13.45 9.42
C LYS A 77 -1.46 -12.01 8.99
N VAL A 78 -2.43 -11.60 8.20
CA VAL A 78 -2.65 -10.22 7.79
C VAL A 78 -4.04 -9.81 8.21
N ARG A 79 -4.16 -8.60 8.73
CA ARG A 79 -5.43 -7.98 9.08
C ARG A 79 -5.61 -6.70 8.30
N ILE A 80 -6.74 -6.58 7.63
CA ILE A 80 -7.14 -5.38 6.90
C ILE A 80 -8.33 -4.78 7.63
N THR A 81 -8.21 -3.51 8.00
CA THR A 81 -9.28 -2.73 8.63
C THR A 81 -9.96 -1.87 7.59
N TYR A 82 -11.28 -1.75 7.66
CA TYR A 82 -12.09 -0.96 6.74
C TYR A 82 -12.83 0.17 7.46
N ASN A 83 -13.12 1.25 6.75
CA ASN A 83 -14.06 2.27 7.21
C ASN A 83 -15.53 1.86 6.91
N LYS A 84 -16.49 2.71 7.31
CA LYS A 84 -17.93 2.46 7.07
C LYS A 84 -18.33 2.49 5.59
N GLU A 85 -17.46 3.01 4.73
CA GLU A 85 -17.62 3.05 3.27
C GLU A 85 -16.93 1.85 2.59
N PHE A 86 -16.46 0.88 3.38
CA PHE A 86 -15.80 -0.36 2.92
C PHE A 86 -14.46 -0.11 2.21
N LEU A 87 -13.82 1.03 2.48
CA LEU A 87 -12.48 1.33 2.01
C LEU A 87 -11.43 0.85 3.03
N PRO A 88 -10.34 0.21 2.61
CA PRO A 88 -9.29 -0.25 3.52
C PRO A 88 -8.56 0.96 4.12
N THR A 89 -8.43 1.02 5.44
CA THR A 89 -7.77 2.13 6.15
C THR A 89 -6.46 1.73 6.81
N LYS A 90 -6.25 0.43 7.01
CA LYS A 90 -5.06 -0.07 7.70
C LYS A 90 -4.76 -1.52 7.33
N ILE A 91 -3.48 -1.83 7.12
CA ILE A 91 -2.96 -3.20 6.98
C ILE A 91 -1.98 -3.47 8.11
N GLU A 92 -2.19 -4.59 8.80
CA GLU A 92 -1.35 -5.04 9.89
C GLU A 92 -0.85 -6.47 9.64
N TRP A 93 0.38 -6.74 10.08
CA TRP A 93 1.02 -8.05 10.01
C TRP A 93 1.12 -8.67 11.40
N TYR A 94 0.84 -9.95 11.52
CA TYR A 94 1.08 -10.73 12.72
C TYR A 94 2.36 -11.54 12.57
N TYR A 95 3.43 -11.08 13.23
CA TYR A 95 4.73 -11.74 13.20
C TYR A 95 5.46 -11.58 14.53
N LYS A 96 6.50 -12.39 14.71
CA LYS A 96 7.38 -12.30 15.88
C LYS A 96 8.42 -11.22 15.61
N GLY A 97 8.18 -10.01 16.10
CA GLY A 97 9.15 -8.93 16.06
C GLY A 97 9.95 -8.83 17.37
N GLU A 98 10.60 -7.69 17.58
CA GLU A 98 11.46 -7.43 18.75
C GLU A 98 10.70 -7.54 20.07
N GLU A 99 9.43 -7.13 20.10
CA GLU A 99 8.55 -7.19 21.27
C GLU A 99 7.76 -8.51 21.35
N GLY A 100 8.12 -9.51 20.54
CA GLY A 100 7.44 -10.80 20.49
C GLY A 100 6.33 -10.87 19.44
N LEU A 101 5.42 -11.81 19.63
CA LEU A 101 4.38 -12.15 18.65
C LEU A 101 3.18 -11.20 18.79
N LYS A 102 3.13 -10.15 17.97
CA LYS A 102 2.05 -9.16 18.00
C LYS A 102 1.66 -8.67 16.60
N TRP A 103 0.62 -7.85 16.56
CA TRP A 103 0.22 -7.12 15.37
C TRP A 103 1.07 -5.87 15.22
N TYR A 104 1.64 -5.68 14.04
CA TYR A 104 2.40 -4.49 13.65
C TYR A 104 1.68 -3.79 12.52
N THR A 105 1.54 -2.46 12.62
CA THR A 105 0.96 -1.66 11.53
C THR A 105 2.01 -1.49 10.46
N TRP A 106 1.69 -1.94 9.25
CA TRP A 106 2.55 -1.76 8.09
C TRP A 106 2.18 -0.49 7.33
N ARG A 107 0.88 -0.34 7.02
CA ARG A 107 0.41 0.75 6.17
C ARG A 107 -0.94 1.28 6.66
N THR A 108 -1.12 2.57 6.53
CA THR A 108 -2.39 3.25 6.75
C THR A 108 -2.80 3.98 5.49
N TYR A 109 -4.10 4.05 5.26
CA TYR A 109 -4.70 4.75 4.13
C TYR A 109 -5.66 5.79 4.66
N SER A 110 -5.56 6.98 4.10
CA SER A 110 -6.50 8.07 4.31
C SER A 110 -7.17 8.41 3.00
N TYR A 111 -8.44 8.81 3.09
CA TYR A 111 -9.23 9.27 1.96
C TYR A 111 -9.68 10.71 2.23
N PRO A 112 -8.73 11.68 2.24
CA PRO A 112 -9.03 13.05 2.62
C PRO A 112 -9.89 13.80 1.59
N PHE A 113 -9.95 13.28 0.36
CA PHE A 113 -10.73 13.86 -0.73
C PHE A 113 -11.99 13.02 -0.98
N LYS A 114 -13.13 13.70 -1.06
CA LYS A 114 -14.42 13.04 -1.28
C LYS A 114 -14.59 12.55 -2.72
N ASN A 115 -13.96 13.24 -3.66
CA ASN A 115 -14.04 12.93 -5.08
C ASN A 115 -12.76 13.37 -5.81
N LYS A 116 -12.64 12.98 -7.08
CA LYS A 116 -11.48 13.30 -7.91
C LYS A 116 -11.29 14.80 -8.12
N SER A 117 -12.36 15.57 -8.26
CA SER A 117 -12.27 17.02 -8.46
C SER A 117 -11.66 17.73 -7.25
N ASP A 118 -12.00 17.30 -6.02
CA ASP A 118 -11.41 17.86 -4.79
C ASP A 118 -9.91 17.54 -4.71
N PHE A 119 -9.51 16.34 -5.15
CA PHE A 119 -8.11 15.93 -5.23
C PHE A 119 -7.35 16.74 -6.30
N ASP A 120 -7.88 16.80 -7.53
CA ASP A 120 -7.24 17.49 -8.66
C ASP A 120 -7.04 18.98 -8.32
N LYS A 121 -8.05 19.63 -7.73
CA LYS A 121 -7.92 21.02 -7.28
C LYS A 121 -6.79 21.21 -6.27
N LYS A 122 -6.69 20.31 -5.27
CA LYS A 122 -5.63 20.41 -4.26
C LYS A 122 -4.26 20.12 -4.87
N LEU A 123 -4.18 19.20 -5.82
CA LEU A 123 -2.95 18.91 -6.55
C LEU A 123 -2.48 20.12 -7.37
N ASP A 124 -3.38 20.79 -8.07
CA ASP A 124 -3.06 22.00 -8.84
C ASP A 124 -2.54 23.13 -7.92
N GLU A 125 -3.20 23.36 -6.77
CA GLU A 125 -2.75 24.33 -5.75
C GLU A 125 -1.34 24.01 -5.22
N GLU A 126 -1.02 22.74 -4.94
CA GLU A 126 0.32 22.34 -4.48
C GLU A 126 1.38 22.52 -5.59
N ILE A 127 1.03 22.27 -6.85
CA ILE A 127 1.94 22.50 -7.99
C ILE A 127 2.24 23.99 -8.16
N GLU A 128 1.24 24.86 -8.01
CA GLU A 128 1.46 26.32 -8.05
C GLU A 128 2.36 26.79 -6.91
N ASN A 129 2.10 26.36 -5.67
CA ASN A 129 2.95 26.69 -4.52
C ASN A 129 4.41 26.27 -4.72
N ILE A 130 4.67 25.09 -5.28
CA ILE A 130 6.04 24.63 -5.54
C ILE A 130 6.73 25.52 -6.57
N LYS A 131 6.03 25.97 -7.61
CA LYS A 131 6.58 26.90 -8.61
C LYS A 131 6.90 28.24 -7.98
N GLU A 132 6.00 28.79 -7.17
CA GLU A 132 6.24 30.06 -6.46
C GLU A 132 7.47 29.98 -5.55
N ILE A 133 7.63 28.89 -4.79
CA ILE A 133 8.83 28.66 -3.95
C ILE A 133 10.09 28.57 -4.80
N GLN A 134 10.04 27.93 -5.98
CA GLN A 134 11.21 27.84 -6.86
C GLN A 134 11.60 29.21 -7.43
N GLU A 135 10.62 30.01 -7.86
CA GLU A 135 10.86 31.36 -8.37
C GLU A 135 11.42 32.30 -7.28
N GLU A 136 10.95 32.18 -6.02
CA GLU A 136 11.49 32.93 -4.88
C GLU A 136 12.96 32.55 -4.58
N ASN A 137 13.32 31.27 -4.71
CA ASN A 137 14.70 30.79 -4.46
C ASN A 137 15.67 31.01 -5.64
N GLU A 138 15.18 31.24 -6.86
CA GLU A 138 16.01 31.60 -8.02
C GLU A 138 16.34 33.12 -8.09
N GLY A 139 15.71 33.92 -7.24
CA GLY A 139 15.87 35.38 -7.17
C GLY A 139 16.96 35.90 -6.23
N ASP A 140 17.73 35.03 -5.56
CA ASP A 140 18.79 35.36 -4.58
C ASP A 140 20.19 34.95 -5.07
#